data_AF-A0A6N7M479-F1
#
_entry.id   AF-A0A6N7M479-F1
#
_cell.length_a   1.000
_cell.length_b   1.000
_cell.length_c   1.000
_cell.angle_alpha   90.00
_cell.angle_beta   90.00
_cell.angle_gamma   90.00
#
_symmetry.space_group_name_H-M   'P 1'
#
loop_
_entity.id
_entity.type
_entity.pdbx_description
1 polymer ?
#
loop_
_entity_poly.entity_id
_entity_poly.type
_entity_poly.pdbx_seq_one_letter_code
_entity_poly.pdbx_strand_id
1 'polypeptide(L)' 'MDGVYVFLIWVKRKRKIRIGKLGSLEFPRDLYFYVGRALNGLESRIKRHLEEKQEKFLAHRLFT' A
#
# COMPACT_ATOMS: atom_id res chain seq x y z
N MET A 1 18.99 -3.12 3.53
CA MET A 1 18.64 -1.71 3.30
C MET A 1 17.45 -1.33 4.17
N ASP A 2 17.55 -0.17 4.80
CA ASP A 2 16.45 0.58 5.41
C ASP A 2 15.94 1.64 4.41
N GLY A 3 14.81 2.27 4.73
CA GLY A 3 14.25 3.34 3.92
C GLY A 3 12.74 3.49 4.05
N VAL A 4 12.20 4.46 3.32
CA VAL A 4 10.76 4.70 3.17
C VAL A 4 10.31 4.18 1.80
N TYR A 5 9.08 3.71 1.71
CA TYR A 5 8.46 3.30 0.44
C TYR A 5 7.01 3.73 0.38
N VAL A 6 6.49 3.86 -0.85
CA VAL A 6 5.09 4.21 -1.09
C VAL A 6 4.42 3.19 -2.00
N PHE A 7 3.27 2.66 -1.57
CA PHE A 7 2.38 1.89 -2.43
C PHE A 7 1.31 2.78 -3.02
N LEU A 8 1.15 2.71 -4.35
CA LEU A 8 0.05 3.35 -5.05
C LEU A 8 -1.06 2.33 -5.26
N ILE A 9 -2.24 2.67 -4.78
CA ILE A 9 -3.42 1.80 -4.75
C ILE A 9 -4.52 2.46 -5.56
N TRP A 10 -4.88 1.85 -6.69
CA TRP A 10 -5.98 2.34 -7.51
C TRP A 10 -7.29 1.68 -7.14
N VAL A 11 -8.19 2.45 -6.53
CA VAL A 11 -9.55 1.99 -6.19
C VAL A 11 -10.45 2.17 -7.40
N LYS A 12 -10.68 1.10 -8.17
CA LYS A 12 -11.47 1.15 -9.42
C LYS A 12 -12.95 1.56 -9.23
N ARG A 13 -13.53 1.34 -8.05
CA ARG A 13 -14.94 1.62 -7.72
C ARG A 13 -15.04 1.97 -6.24
N LYS A 14 -16.00 2.81 -5.85
CA LYS A 14 -16.28 3.12 -4.44
C LYS A 14 -16.42 1.84 -3.62
N ARG A 15 -15.77 1.77 -2.46
CA ARG A 15 -15.85 0.65 -1.52
C ARG A 15 -16.08 1.15 -0.11
N LYS A 16 -16.80 0.37 0.71
CA LYS A 16 -16.86 0.56 2.15
C LYS A 16 -16.10 -0.57 2.80
N ILE A 17 -15.07 -0.26 3.59
CA ILE A 17 -14.14 -1.24 4.16
C ILE A 17 -14.14 -1.06 5.68
N ARG A 18 -14.28 -2.16 6.42
CA ARG A 18 -14.16 -2.15 7.88
C ARG A 18 -12.68 -2.18 8.27
N ILE A 19 -12.21 -1.15 8.95
CA ILE A 19 -10.83 -1.00 9.43
C ILE A 19 -10.83 -1.09 10.95
N GLY A 20 -10.65 -2.31 11.48
CA GLY A 20 -10.45 -2.57 12.91
C GLY A 20 -11.36 -1.74 13.83
N LYS A 21 -10.75 -1.02 14.79
CA LYS A 21 -11.45 -0.13 15.74
C LYS A 21 -11.96 1.17 15.12
N LEU A 22 -11.47 1.57 13.93
CA LEU A 22 -11.93 2.77 13.21
C LEU A 22 -13.32 2.56 12.56
N GLY A 23 -13.83 1.33 12.55
CA GLY A 23 -15.14 1.03 11.99
C GLY A 23 -15.10 1.01 10.47
N SER A 24 -16.22 1.35 9.84
CA SER A 24 -16.38 1.24 8.38
C SER A 24 -16.14 2.58 7.70
N LEU A 25 -15.10 2.66 6.87
CA LEU A 25 -14.73 3.85 6.13
C LEU A 25 -15.09 3.68 4.65
N GLU A 26 -15.47 4.79 4.01
CA GLU A 26 -15.71 4.82 2.57
C GLU A 26 -14.45 5.25 1.82
N PHE A 27 -14.16 4.52 0.75
CA PHE A 27 -13.06 4.76 -0.17
C PHE A 27 -13.66 5.02 -1.55
N PRO A 28 -13.83 6.29 -1.96
CA PRO A 28 -14.17 6.67 -3.33
C PRO A 28 -13.23 6.08 -4.39
N ARG A 29 -13.66 6.10 -5.64
CA ARG A 29 -12.80 5.72 -6.78
C ARG A 29 -11.70 6.77 -6.92
N ASP A 30 -10.49 6.43 -6.49
CA ASP A 30 -9.34 7.33 -6.55
C ASP A 30 -8.02 6.58 -6.39
N LEU A 31 -6.91 7.31 -6.47
CA LEU A 31 -5.56 6.88 -6.17
C LEU A 31 -5.22 7.15 -4.69
N TYR A 32 -4.80 6.10 -4.00
CA TYR A 32 -4.41 6.17 -2.59
C TYR A 32 -2.94 5.83 -2.43
N PHE A 33 -2.31 6.45 -1.43
CA PHE A 33 -0.90 6.25 -1.11
C PHE A 33 -0.78 5.64 0.28
N TYR A 34 -0.07 4.52 0.38
CA TYR A 34 0.36 3.97 1.66
C TYR A 34 1.85 4.19 1.82
N VAL A 35 2.24 4.94 2.84
CA VAL A 35 3.65 5.25 3.15
C VAL A 35 4.10 4.35 4.29
N GLY A 36 5.14 3.56 4.05
CA GLY A 36 5.74 2.67 5.04
C GLY A 36 7.22 2.98 5.25
N ARG A 37 7.72 2.81 6.48
CA ARG A 37 9.15 2.84 6.79
C ARG A 37 9.62 1.43 7.11
N ALA A 38 10.78 1.04 6.59
CA ALA A 38 11.49 -0.17 6.95
C ALA A 38 12.83 0.21 7.58
N LEU A 39 12.98 -0.03 8.89
CA LEU A 39 14.27 0.15 9.58
C LEU A 39 15.28 -0.96 9.23
N ASN A 40 14.80 -2.09 8.72
CA ASN A 40 15.56 -3.21 8.17
C ASN A 40 14.63 -4.04 7.27
N GLY A 41 15.17 -4.75 6.28
CA GLY A 41 14.41 -5.66 5.42
C GLY A 41 13.45 -4.97 4.44
N LEU A 42 13.81 -3.76 3.95
CA LEU A 42 13.02 -3.04 2.94
C LEU A 42 12.73 -3.91 1.71
N GLU A 43 13.75 -4.56 1.18
CA GLU A 43 13.65 -5.40 -0.01
C GLU A 43 12.71 -6.60 0.19
N SER A 44 12.80 -7.28 1.34
CA SER A 44 11.90 -8.39 1.65
C SER A 44 10.44 -7.95 1.77
N ARG A 45 10.19 -6.74 2.33
CA ARG A 45 8.84 -6.17 2.39
C ARG A 45 8.33 -5.85 1.00
N ILE A 46 9.11 -5.15 0.17
CA ILE A 46 8.75 -4.84 -1.21
C ILE A 46 8.48 -6.13 -2.00
N LYS A 47 9.38 -7.12 -1.90
CA LYS A 47 9.27 -8.40 -2.59
C LYS A 47 7.99 -9.14 -2.23
N ARG A 48 7.66 -9.27 -0.94
CA ARG A 48 6.40 -9.89 -0.50
C ARG A 48 5.17 -9.19 -1.10
N HIS A 49 5.16 -7.87 -1.11
CA HIS A 49 4.05 -7.11 -1.69
C HIS A 49 3.96 -7.20 -3.22
N LEU A 50 5.06 -7.49 -3.92
CA LEU A 50 5.08 -7.73 -5.36
C LEU A 50 4.74 -9.19 -5.73
N GLU A 51 5.08 -10.15 -4.87
CA GLU A 51 4.81 -11.59 -5.05
C GLU A 51 3.38 -11.97 -4.66
N GLU A 52 2.79 -11.29 -3.68
CA GLU A 52 1.36 -11.38 -3.40
C GLU A 52 0.60 -10.82 -4.62
N LYS A 53 0.10 -11.74 -5.47
CA LYS A 53 -0.84 -11.48 -6.57
C LYS A 53 -2.17 -10.90 -6.04
N GLN A 54 -2.13 -9.70 -5.49
CA GLN A 54 -3.31 -8.86 -5.35
C GLN A 54 -3.30 -7.93 -6.54
N GLU A 55 -4.10 -8.26 -7.56
CA GLU A 55 -4.30 -7.40 -8.72
C GLU A 55 -4.50 -5.94 -8.27
N LYS A 56 -3.54 -5.05 -8.60
CA LYS A 56 -3.52 -3.58 -8.40
C LYS A 56 -2.59 -3.05 -7.29
N PHE A 57 -1.29 -3.35 -7.36
CA PHE A 57 -0.30 -2.50 -6.70
C PHE A 57 0.75 -2.04 -7.71
N LEU A 58 0.78 -0.73 -7.96
CA LEU A 58 1.93 -0.06 -8.57
C LEU A 58 2.78 0.43 -7.41
N ALA A 59 3.78 -0.35 -7.00
CA ALA A 59 4.73 0.12 -6.00
C ALA A 59 5.67 1.13 -6.69
N HIS A 60 5.69 2.39 -6.26
CA HIS A 60 6.69 3.35 -6.72
C HIS A 60 7.75 3.51 -5.63
N ARG A 61 9.00 3.23 -6.01
CA ARG A 61 10.17 3.29 -5.11
C ARG A 61 10.62 4.74 -5.00
N LEU A 62 10.15 5.45 -3.99
CA LEU A 62 10.75 6.73 -3.60
C LEU A 62 11.95 6.41 -2.71
N PHE A 63 13.15 6.45 -3.28
CA PHE A 63 14.38 6.44 -2.50
C PHE A 63 14.46 7.77 -1.73
N THR A 64 14.66 7.69 -0.42
CA THR A 64 15.29 8.77 0.36
C THR A 64 16.49 8.16 1.07
#